data_AF-A0A1G2Z1Z1-F1
#
_entry.id   AF-A0A1G2Z1Z1-F1
#
_cell.length_a   1.000
_cell.length_b   1.000
_cell.length_c   1.000
_cell.angle_alpha   90.00
_cell.angle_beta   90.00
_cell.angle_gamma   90.00
#
_symmetry.space_group_name_H-M   'P 1'
#
loop_
_entity.id
_entity.type
_entity.pdbx_description
1 polymer ?
#
loop_
_entity_poly.entity_id
_entity_poly.type
_entity_poly.pdbx_seq_one_letter_code
_entity_poly.pdbx_strand_id
1 'polypeptide(L)'
;MKEGMNLLFFMVLFLLLSSGSTLLAWTEPVPVTRVNTEYGDRTPFLSYDGLTLYFSRVDTPDFYYARIYQAIREYTSAPFTEVIEISSLNYSDGHVHCSWVSPDNLRMYYHRTESGSRHRLKVSIRESINDKWPQGTNISELNTLGNINDPSLTQDELTIVFMSNNITGSRGKYDLYIATRPDLNSPFGNLKNLTELNTLANDVDPFISPDGLSLYFTSDINGYYRIYKATRESSEESFGAIEHLSFFDTYEANSRFPAISSDGNTFYFCRELEGEVVSADIYVSYISDTFETKTYYIDTINGDDLNDGLSTETAFATIQTGIDSARDCDKVLVYPGVYTEEIRFKGKAITVQSTAGAAILENPGNIAVSFRSGEGLDSVLKNFIVRNSSTAVAIVGSSPAISNLTVVDNQYGIEAYAGAKPDISNCIFWNNTNNDLLACHARYSCTKEAGIGEGNIDTDPLFVDPDNGDYHLLSKRGRYWPEHDIWVLDNVTSPCIDCGDPAADPSGEPIPNGARINMGAYGRTPYASMSEMLWFDADVNGDGVVDLSDMMELIERWLDAAGWSE
;
A
#
# COMPACT_ATOMS: atom_id res chain seq x y z
N MET A 1 11.12 36.44 51.43
CA MET A 1 11.60 35.04 51.44
C MET A 1 11.26 34.50 50.08
N LYS A 2 12.26 34.51 49.17
CA LYS A 2 12.99 33.29 48.76
C LYS A 2 12.08 32.34 48.00
N GLU A 3 12.37 31.78 46.84
CA GLU A 3 13.50 31.79 45.89
C GLU A 3 13.19 30.56 45.00
N GLY A 4 13.67 30.56 43.75
CA GLY A 4 13.80 29.35 42.93
C GLY A 4 12.67 29.18 41.92
N MET A 5 12.90 28.94 40.64
CA MET A 5 14.07 28.62 39.78
C MET A 5 13.40 28.55 38.38
N ASN A 6 13.94 28.92 37.22
CA ASN A 6 15.27 29.20 36.76
C ASN A 6 15.15 29.90 35.38
N LEU A 7 16.09 30.80 35.13
CA LEU A 7 16.53 31.21 33.80
C LEU A 7 17.07 29.98 33.04
N LEU A 8 16.61 29.74 31.80
CA LEU A 8 17.42 29.41 30.61
C LEU A 8 16.48 28.94 29.48
N PHE A 9 16.26 29.74 28.44
CA PHE A 9 16.63 29.43 27.05
C PHE A 9 16.10 30.54 26.11
N PHE A 10 17.03 31.35 25.60
CA PHE A 10 16.86 32.30 24.49
C PHE A 10 17.14 31.56 23.17
N MET A 11 16.58 32.08 22.06
CA MET A 11 16.76 31.67 20.64
C MET A 11 16.08 30.33 20.28
N VAL A 12 15.15 30.22 19.32
CA VAL A 12 15.02 30.86 18.01
C VAL A 12 13.53 30.95 17.65
N LEU A 13 13.01 32.14 17.34
CA LEU A 13 11.78 32.29 16.56
C LEU A 13 11.96 33.49 15.64
N PHE A 14 12.44 33.24 14.43
CA PHE A 14 12.40 34.22 13.34
C PHE A 14 12.05 33.50 12.03
N LEU A 15 10.80 33.74 11.62
CA LEU A 15 10.27 33.83 10.25
C LEU A 15 10.82 32.89 9.17
N LEU A 16 9.96 31.95 8.75
CA LEU A 16 9.81 31.57 7.34
C LEU A 16 8.32 31.60 6.98
N LEU A 17 7.90 32.76 6.43
CA LEU A 17 6.72 32.89 5.57
C LEU A 17 7.24 33.33 4.20
N SER A 18 7.59 32.37 3.37
CA SER A 18 7.60 32.49 1.90
C SER A 18 7.77 31.10 1.31
N SER A 19 6.91 30.76 0.35
CA SER A 19 6.71 29.45 -0.31
C SER A 19 6.26 28.32 0.61
N GLY A 20 4.95 28.02 0.56
CA GLY A 20 4.39 26.77 1.07
C GLY A 20 4.82 25.59 0.22
N SER A 21 6.06 25.16 0.40
CA SER A 21 6.53 23.85 -0.04
C SER A 21 6.52 22.96 1.19
N THR A 22 5.57 22.03 1.26
CA THR A 22 5.71 20.87 2.15
C THR A 22 7.02 20.18 1.78
N LEU A 23 7.96 20.10 2.71
CA LEU A 23 9.20 19.35 2.50
C LEU A 23 8.80 17.87 2.41
N LEU A 24 8.85 17.32 1.20
CA LEU A 24 8.86 15.88 0.97
C LEU A 24 10.02 15.29 1.80
N ALA A 25 9.71 14.41 2.73
CA ALA A 25 10.68 13.75 3.60
C ALA A 25 10.62 12.23 3.38
N TRP A 26 11.75 11.54 3.51
CA TRP A 26 11.74 10.09 3.46
C TRP A 26 11.10 9.51 4.73
N THR A 27 10.29 8.44 4.61
CA THR A 27 9.80 7.67 5.78
C THR A 27 10.96 6.94 6.45
N GLU A 28 10.87 6.61 7.74
CA GLU A 28 11.89 5.78 8.39
C GLU A 28 12.15 4.49 7.57
N PRO A 29 13.41 4.18 7.21
CA PRO A 29 13.70 3.01 6.40
C PRO A 29 13.34 1.71 7.12
N VAL A 30 12.54 0.86 6.45
CA VAL A 30 12.13 -0.45 6.96
C VAL A 30 12.73 -1.56 6.12
N PRO A 31 13.07 -2.73 6.71
CA PRO A 31 13.55 -3.88 5.94
C PRO A 31 12.44 -4.44 5.03
N VAL A 32 12.81 -4.99 3.88
CA VAL A 32 11.87 -5.63 2.95
C VAL A 32 11.61 -7.08 3.41
N THR A 33 10.73 -7.24 4.41
CA THR A 33 10.55 -8.44 5.28
C THR A 33 10.07 -9.76 4.62
N ARG A 34 10.08 -9.86 3.29
CA ARG A 34 9.85 -11.12 2.53
C ARG A 34 10.88 -11.38 1.43
N VAL A 35 11.73 -10.39 1.19
CA VAL A 35 12.84 -10.48 0.23
C VAL A 35 14.10 -10.84 1.00
N ASN A 36 14.37 -10.15 2.11
CA ASN A 36 15.55 -10.39 2.94
C ASN A 36 15.57 -11.80 3.54
N THR A 37 16.78 -12.33 3.65
CA THR A 37 17.10 -13.62 4.25
C THR A 37 18.22 -13.48 5.28
N GLU A 38 18.68 -14.60 5.84
CA GLU A 38 19.90 -14.63 6.67
C GLU A 38 21.20 -14.43 5.85
N TYR A 39 21.09 -14.41 4.53
CA TYR A 39 22.21 -14.24 3.60
C TYR A 39 22.29 -12.79 3.09
N GLY A 40 23.38 -12.44 2.41
CA GLY A 40 23.52 -11.09 1.88
C GLY A 40 22.60 -10.83 0.69
N ASP A 41 21.59 -9.99 0.87
CA ASP A 41 20.67 -9.49 -0.15
C ASP A 41 21.08 -8.06 -0.57
N ARG A 42 21.51 -7.91 -1.83
CA ARG A 42 22.21 -6.71 -2.34
C ARG A 42 21.65 -6.22 -3.68
N THR A 43 22.08 -5.03 -4.09
CA THR A 43 21.80 -4.43 -5.41
C THR A 43 20.32 -4.39 -5.81
N PRO A 44 19.44 -3.79 -4.98
CA PRO A 44 18.02 -3.68 -5.29
C PRO A 44 17.79 -2.81 -6.54
N PHE A 45 16.88 -3.23 -7.41
CA PHE A 45 16.39 -2.45 -8.54
C PHE A 45 14.90 -2.73 -8.76
N LEU A 46 14.06 -1.71 -8.63
CA LEU A 46 12.62 -1.83 -8.90
C LEU A 46 12.35 -1.58 -10.40
N SER A 47 11.60 -2.48 -11.04
CA SER A 47 11.15 -2.29 -12.42
C SER A 47 10.31 -1.02 -12.59
N TYR A 48 10.26 -0.47 -13.80
CA TYR A 48 9.56 0.79 -14.09
C TYR A 48 8.05 0.76 -13.87
N ASP A 49 7.43 -0.43 -13.97
CA ASP A 49 6.02 -0.67 -13.62
C ASP A 49 5.79 -0.80 -12.11
N GLY A 50 6.87 -0.83 -11.32
CA GLY A 50 6.84 -1.00 -9.89
C GLY A 50 6.45 -2.40 -9.43
N LEU A 51 6.40 -3.44 -10.27
CA LEU A 51 5.87 -4.76 -9.87
C LEU A 51 6.94 -5.82 -9.59
N THR A 52 8.17 -5.61 -10.05
CA THR A 52 9.27 -6.58 -9.89
C THR A 52 10.49 -5.93 -9.25
N LEU A 53 10.93 -6.45 -8.11
CA LEU A 53 12.20 -6.08 -7.50
C LEU A 53 13.27 -7.08 -7.94
N TYR A 54 14.26 -6.63 -8.69
CA TYR A 54 15.47 -7.39 -8.99
C TYR A 54 16.51 -7.14 -7.91
N PHE A 55 17.22 -8.18 -7.49
CA PHE A 55 18.28 -8.08 -6.49
C PHE A 55 19.28 -9.22 -6.65
N SER A 56 20.37 -9.17 -5.91
CA SER A 56 21.35 -10.24 -5.83
C SER A 56 21.38 -10.84 -4.43
N ARG A 57 21.62 -12.15 -4.35
CA ARG A 57 21.84 -12.87 -3.09
C ARG A 57 23.19 -13.54 -3.09
N VAL A 58 23.96 -13.41 -2.01
CA VAL A 58 25.33 -13.93 -1.85
C VAL A 58 25.46 -14.71 -0.55
N ASP A 59 26.50 -15.54 -0.42
CA ASP A 59 26.84 -16.29 0.80
C ASP A 59 25.79 -17.34 1.22
N THR A 60 25.11 -17.96 0.25
CA THR A 60 24.21 -19.10 0.51
C THR A 60 25.00 -20.40 0.78
N PRO A 61 24.44 -21.39 1.50
CA PRO A 61 25.14 -22.64 1.82
C PRO A 61 25.49 -23.45 0.57
N ASP A 62 24.63 -23.38 -0.44
CA ASP A 62 24.79 -24.11 -1.70
C ASP A 62 25.72 -23.38 -2.68
N PHE A 63 25.82 -22.04 -2.58
CA PHE A 63 26.57 -21.20 -3.51
C PHE A 63 27.18 -19.97 -2.84
N TYR A 64 28.51 -19.88 -2.90
CA TYR A 64 29.29 -18.73 -2.42
C TYR A 64 29.11 -17.48 -3.30
N TYR A 65 28.99 -17.67 -4.62
CA TYR A 65 28.90 -16.55 -5.56
C TYR A 65 27.51 -15.91 -5.55
N ALA A 66 27.49 -14.59 -5.75
CA ALA A 66 26.25 -13.83 -5.84
C ALA A 66 25.44 -14.24 -7.08
N ARG A 67 24.12 -14.28 -6.92
CA ARG A 67 23.15 -14.71 -7.93
C ARG A 67 22.01 -13.72 -8.03
N ILE A 68 21.45 -13.57 -9.22
CA ILE A 68 20.31 -12.68 -9.46
C ILE A 68 19.00 -13.39 -9.11
N TYR A 69 18.16 -12.68 -8.37
CA TYR A 69 16.79 -13.03 -8.03
C TYR A 69 15.83 -11.92 -8.48
N GLN A 70 14.56 -12.29 -8.61
CA GLN A 70 13.45 -11.36 -8.74
C GLN A 70 12.41 -11.65 -7.66
N ALA A 71 11.78 -10.62 -7.12
CA ALA A 71 10.63 -10.70 -6.25
C ALA A 71 9.44 -10.01 -6.92
N ILE A 72 8.27 -10.66 -6.96
CA ILE A 72 7.08 -10.15 -7.64
C ILE A 72 6.03 -9.72 -6.61
N ARG A 73 5.32 -8.63 -6.91
CA ARG A 73 4.10 -8.21 -6.21
C ARG A 73 2.97 -7.98 -7.21
N GLU A 74 1.73 -8.15 -6.76
CA GLU A 74 0.55 -8.06 -7.62
C GLU A 74 0.22 -6.61 -8.03
N TYR A 75 0.48 -5.66 -7.14
CA TYR A 75 0.26 -4.22 -7.33
C TYR A 75 1.26 -3.41 -6.49
N THR A 76 1.38 -2.10 -6.74
CA THR A 76 2.48 -1.26 -6.20
C THR A 76 2.46 -1.02 -4.69
N SER A 77 1.34 -1.25 -4.00
CA SER A 77 1.24 -1.24 -2.54
C SER A 77 1.35 -2.64 -1.90
N ALA A 78 1.27 -3.71 -2.69
CA ALA A 78 1.36 -5.08 -2.17
C ALA A 78 2.78 -5.42 -1.69
N PRO A 79 2.91 -6.33 -0.70
CA PRO A 79 4.21 -6.91 -0.37
C PRO A 79 4.70 -7.80 -1.52
N PHE A 80 6.03 -7.92 -1.68
CA PHE A 80 6.62 -8.94 -2.55
C PHE A 80 6.35 -10.34 -1.97
N THR A 81 5.93 -11.28 -2.82
CA THR A 81 5.48 -12.62 -2.39
C THR A 81 6.21 -13.76 -3.09
N GLU A 82 6.65 -13.58 -4.33
CA GLU A 82 7.26 -14.65 -5.12
C GLU A 82 8.73 -14.32 -5.43
N VAL A 83 9.65 -14.91 -4.66
CA VAL A 83 11.11 -14.76 -4.85
C VAL A 83 11.65 -15.91 -5.70
N ILE A 84 12.17 -15.60 -6.89
CA ILE A 84 12.61 -16.56 -7.89
C ILE A 84 14.05 -16.28 -8.32
N GLU A 85 14.90 -17.30 -8.32
CA GLU A 85 16.25 -17.20 -8.89
C GLU A 85 16.19 -17.11 -10.43
N ILE A 86 16.87 -16.11 -11.02
CA ILE A 86 17.05 -16.00 -12.48
C ILE A 86 18.24 -16.86 -12.91
N SER A 87 18.09 -18.17 -12.75
CA SER A 87 19.17 -19.16 -12.94
C SER A 87 19.85 -19.11 -14.31
N SER A 88 19.17 -18.64 -15.35
CA SER A 88 19.73 -18.53 -16.71
C SER A 88 20.80 -17.44 -16.86
N LEU A 89 20.87 -16.47 -15.94
CA LEU A 89 21.91 -15.44 -15.90
C LEU A 89 23.05 -15.77 -14.93
N ASN A 90 22.85 -16.76 -14.06
CA ASN A 90 23.82 -17.12 -13.04
C ASN A 90 24.90 -18.05 -13.59
N TYR A 91 26.11 -17.91 -13.05
CA TYR A 91 27.28 -18.70 -13.45
C TYR A 91 27.78 -19.53 -12.27
N SER A 92 28.42 -20.66 -12.56
CA SER A 92 29.02 -21.51 -11.53
C SER A 92 30.35 -20.98 -10.99
N ASP A 93 30.96 -20.00 -11.67
CA ASP A 93 32.37 -19.62 -11.50
C ASP A 93 32.60 -18.12 -11.19
N GLY A 94 31.58 -17.41 -10.69
CA GLY A 94 31.75 -16.03 -10.25
C GLY A 94 30.45 -15.30 -9.92
N HIS A 95 30.59 -14.16 -9.27
CA HIS A 95 29.46 -13.33 -8.83
C HIS A 95 28.70 -12.71 -10.01
N VAL A 96 27.38 -12.65 -9.88
CA VAL A 96 26.48 -11.94 -10.78
C VAL A 96 25.56 -11.06 -9.95
N HIS A 97 25.55 -9.76 -10.23
CA HIS A 97 24.66 -8.83 -9.55
C HIS A 97 23.84 -8.06 -10.58
N CYS A 98 22.53 -8.02 -10.37
CA CYS A 98 21.64 -7.19 -11.18
C CYS A 98 21.78 -5.74 -10.73
N SER A 99 21.96 -4.83 -11.68
CA SER A 99 22.16 -3.42 -11.36
C SER A 99 21.10 -2.52 -12.02
N TRP A 100 20.56 -2.91 -13.18
CA TRP A 100 19.54 -2.10 -13.86
C TRP A 100 18.73 -2.90 -14.91
N VAL A 101 17.43 -2.59 -15.06
CA VAL A 101 16.54 -3.18 -16.07
C VAL A 101 15.79 -2.09 -16.84
N SER A 102 15.65 -2.26 -18.16
CA SER A 102 15.03 -1.27 -19.05
C SER A 102 13.54 -1.05 -18.77
N PRO A 103 12.98 0.11 -19.15
CA PRO A 103 11.56 0.41 -18.92
C PRO A 103 10.58 -0.56 -19.57
N ASP A 104 10.96 -1.12 -20.73
CA ASP A 104 10.20 -2.16 -21.42
C ASP A 104 10.36 -3.55 -20.80
N ASN A 105 11.23 -3.68 -19.79
CA ASN A 105 11.57 -4.92 -19.10
C ASN A 105 12.15 -5.99 -20.05
N LEU A 106 12.79 -5.59 -21.16
CA LEU A 106 13.37 -6.49 -22.17
C LEU A 106 14.90 -6.53 -22.15
N ARG A 107 15.56 -5.60 -21.45
CA ARG A 107 17.03 -5.52 -21.34
C ARG A 107 17.44 -5.45 -19.88
N MET A 108 18.35 -6.34 -19.47
CA MET A 108 18.95 -6.34 -18.14
C MET A 108 20.43 -6.06 -18.25
N TYR A 109 20.87 -4.99 -17.59
CA TYR A 109 22.27 -4.59 -17.45
C TYR A 109 22.77 -5.02 -16.09
N TYR A 110 23.84 -5.80 -16.09
CA TYR A 110 24.34 -6.44 -14.88
C TYR A 110 25.86 -6.54 -14.91
N HIS A 111 26.47 -6.70 -13.73
CA HIS A 111 27.90 -6.95 -13.65
C HIS A 111 28.18 -8.42 -13.30
N ARG A 112 29.23 -8.97 -13.90
CA ARG A 112 29.73 -10.32 -13.65
C ARG A 112 31.19 -10.25 -13.22
N THR A 113 31.53 -10.99 -12.17
CA THR A 113 32.92 -11.30 -11.85
C THR A 113 33.31 -12.59 -12.54
N GLU A 114 34.28 -12.54 -13.45
CA GLU A 114 34.83 -13.71 -14.15
C GLU A 114 36.11 -14.20 -13.48
N SER A 115 36.58 -15.39 -13.89
CA SER A 115 37.83 -15.97 -13.38
C SER A 115 39.00 -14.98 -13.45
N GLY A 116 39.78 -14.92 -12.37
CA GLY A 116 40.87 -13.96 -12.18
C GLY A 116 40.41 -12.60 -11.65
N SER A 117 39.24 -12.53 -11.00
CA SER A 117 38.65 -11.29 -10.44
C SER A 117 38.49 -10.20 -11.50
N ARG A 118 38.07 -10.60 -12.70
CA ARG A 118 37.81 -9.69 -13.82
C ARG A 118 36.35 -9.29 -13.81
N HIS A 119 36.08 -8.03 -13.52
CA HIS A 119 34.72 -7.53 -13.47
C HIS A 119 34.29 -7.02 -14.85
N ARG A 120 33.10 -7.43 -15.30
CA ARG A 120 32.60 -7.18 -16.65
C ARG A 120 31.16 -6.73 -16.61
N LEU A 121 30.84 -5.72 -17.41
CA LEU A 121 29.46 -5.35 -17.69
C LEU A 121 28.87 -6.22 -18.79
N LYS A 122 27.66 -6.69 -18.57
CA LYS A 122 26.89 -7.50 -19.52
C LYS A 122 25.50 -6.93 -19.72
N VAL A 123 24.94 -7.23 -20.89
CA VAL A 123 23.53 -6.96 -21.22
C VAL A 123 22.87 -8.27 -21.66
N SER A 124 21.74 -8.60 -21.06
CA SER A 124 20.84 -9.67 -21.50
C SER A 124 19.62 -9.05 -22.16
N ILE A 125 19.18 -9.62 -23.29
CA ILE A 125 18.07 -9.10 -24.09
C ILE A 125 17.10 -10.25 -24.37
N ARG A 126 15.84 -10.10 -23.98
CA ARG A 126 14.75 -11.04 -24.29
C ARG A 126 13.76 -10.45 -25.28
N GLU A 127 13.07 -11.31 -26.04
CA GLU A 127 12.11 -10.85 -27.08
C GLU A 127 10.76 -10.46 -26.47
N SER A 128 10.35 -11.11 -25.37
CA SER A 128 9.11 -10.86 -24.65
C SER A 128 9.31 -10.86 -23.14
N ILE A 129 8.47 -10.13 -22.41
CA ILE A 129 8.47 -10.08 -20.93
C ILE A 129 8.20 -11.45 -20.27
N ASN A 130 7.59 -12.37 -21.03
CA ASN A 130 7.31 -13.74 -20.56
C ASN A 130 8.47 -14.70 -20.84
N ASP A 131 9.46 -14.29 -21.64
CA ASP A 131 10.62 -15.12 -21.93
C ASP A 131 11.60 -15.09 -20.75
N LYS A 132 12.31 -16.21 -20.58
CA LYS A 132 13.45 -16.27 -19.67
C LYS A 132 14.56 -15.34 -20.18
N TRP A 133 15.25 -14.69 -19.26
CA TRP A 133 16.46 -13.92 -19.59
C TRP A 133 17.52 -14.85 -20.20
N PRO A 134 17.97 -14.62 -21.45
CA PRO A 134 19.09 -15.39 -22.00
C PRO A 134 20.42 -14.96 -21.39
N GLN A 135 21.46 -15.76 -21.56
CA GLN A 135 22.79 -15.41 -21.08
C GLN A 135 23.29 -14.10 -21.73
N GLY A 136 23.77 -13.16 -20.92
CA GLY A 136 24.14 -11.83 -21.40
C GLY A 136 25.45 -11.75 -22.17
N THR A 137 25.46 -10.86 -23.15
CA THR A 137 26.63 -10.49 -23.96
C THR A 137 27.43 -9.38 -23.30
N ASN A 138 28.74 -9.32 -23.57
CA ASN A 138 29.60 -8.26 -23.03
C ASN A 138 29.30 -6.91 -23.68
N ILE A 139 29.30 -5.84 -22.87
CA ILE A 139 29.39 -4.46 -23.36
C ILE A 139 30.86 -4.20 -23.68
N SER A 140 31.29 -4.67 -24.86
CA SER A 140 32.69 -4.87 -25.20
C SER A 140 33.51 -3.58 -25.15
N GLU A 141 32.94 -2.48 -25.63
CA GLU A 141 33.54 -1.16 -25.67
C GLU A 141 33.95 -0.68 -24.27
N LEU A 142 33.07 -0.81 -23.27
CA LEU A 142 33.37 -0.42 -21.89
C LEU A 142 34.28 -1.44 -21.21
N ASN A 143 34.10 -2.75 -21.46
CA ASN A 143 34.93 -3.79 -20.85
C ASN A 143 36.41 -3.72 -21.26
N THR A 144 36.76 -2.96 -22.31
CA THR A 144 38.17 -2.68 -22.64
C THR A 144 38.87 -1.76 -21.64
N LEU A 145 38.10 -1.02 -20.83
CA LEU A 145 38.62 -0.05 -19.86
C LEU A 145 39.28 -0.70 -18.64
N GLY A 146 39.01 -1.98 -18.37
CA GLY A 146 39.60 -2.71 -17.25
C GLY A 146 38.57 -3.45 -16.42
N ASN A 147 38.56 -3.19 -15.12
CA ASN A 147 37.62 -3.77 -14.15
C ASN A 147 36.56 -2.71 -13.87
N ILE A 148 35.33 -3.01 -14.27
CA ILE A 148 34.19 -2.10 -14.18
C ILE A 148 32.96 -2.84 -13.63
N ASN A 149 32.23 -2.19 -12.73
CA ASN A 149 31.16 -2.79 -11.93
C ASN A 149 29.94 -1.86 -11.85
N ASP A 150 28.83 -2.43 -11.37
CA ASP A 150 27.62 -1.71 -10.94
C ASP A 150 27.10 -0.66 -11.94
N PRO A 151 26.66 -1.11 -13.13
CA PRO A 151 26.12 -0.20 -14.13
C PRO A 151 24.72 0.29 -13.74
N SER A 152 24.50 1.59 -13.88
CA SER A 152 23.17 2.22 -13.79
C SER A 152 22.95 3.12 -15.00
N LEU A 153 21.73 3.12 -15.54
CA LEU A 153 21.41 3.84 -16.78
C LEU A 153 20.24 4.79 -16.60
N THR A 154 20.18 5.82 -17.45
CA THR A 154 18.99 6.66 -17.63
C THR A 154 17.86 5.88 -18.30
N GLN A 155 16.63 6.37 -18.20
CA GLN A 155 15.44 5.71 -18.75
C GLN A 155 15.52 5.47 -20.27
N ASP A 156 16.16 6.39 -20.99
CA ASP A 156 16.40 6.30 -22.43
C ASP A 156 17.57 5.37 -22.80
N GLU A 157 18.28 4.83 -21.81
CA GLU A 157 19.48 4.02 -21.92
C GLU A 157 20.63 4.69 -22.69
N LEU A 158 20.63 6.02 -22.82
CA LEU A 158 21.65 6.76 -23.56
C LEU A 158 22.84 7.19 -22.69
N THR A 159 22.65 7.18 -21.38
CA THR A 159 23.69 7.45 -20.39
C THR A 159 23.87 6.23 -19.49
N ILE A 160 25.13 5.85 -19.25
CA ILE A 160 25.51 4.79 -18.30
C ILE A 160 26.53 5.34 -17.31
N VAL A 161 26.31 5.07 -16.03
CA VAL A 161 27.26 5.33 -14.94
C VAL A 161 27.69 3.99 -14.37
N PHE A 162 28.97 3.87 -14.03
CA PHE A 162 29.57 2.67 -13.46
C PHE A 162 30.78 3.04 -12.62
N MET A 163 31.26 2.10 -11.80
CA MET A 163 32.47 2.30 -10.99
C MET A 163 33.66 1.53 -11.56
N SER A 164 34.88 2.00 -11.29
CA SER A 164 36.13 1.32 -11.65
C SER A 164 37.25 1.59 -10.65
N ASN A 165 38.18 0.65 -10.52
CA ASN A 165 39.41 0.81 -9.73
C ASN A 165 40.70 0.92 -10.56
N ASN A 166 40.62 0.91 -11.89
CA ASN A 166 41.81 0.78 -12.71
C ASN A 166 41.80 1.58 -14.03
N ILE A 167 40.92 2.56 -14.15
CA ILE A 167 40.95 3.53 -15.25
C ILE A 167 41.91 4.69 -14.89
N THR A 168 42.72 5.12 -15.87
CA THR A 168 43.72 6.18 -15.69
C THR A 168 43.06 7.52 -15.40
N GLY A 169 43.59 8.27 -14.41
CA GLY A 169 43.03 9.55 -13.98
C GLY A 169 42.16 9.46 -12.73
N SER A 170 42.15 8.31 -12.05
CA SER A 170 41.40 8.11 -10.81
C SER A 170 41.92 8.99 -9.65
N ARG A 171 41.01 9.37 -8.75
CA ARG A 171 41.30 10.14 -7.54
C ARG A 171 41.39 9.26 -6.29
N GLY A 172 40.51 8.27 -6.19
CA GLY A 172 40.48 7.26 -5.14
C GLY A 172 40.90 5.88 -5.65
N LYS A 173 40.59 4.86 -4.84
CA LYS A 173 40.79 3.45 -5.21
C LYS A 173 39.67 2.92 -6.10
N TYR A 174 38.43 3.34 -5.84
CA TYR A 174 37.28 3.13 -6.71
C TYR A 174 36.65 4.48 -6.99
N ASP A 175 36.35 4.73 -8.26
CA ASP A 175 35.84 5.99 -8.78
C ASP A 175 34.65 5.75 -9.70
N LEU A 176 33.78 6.75 -9.79
CA LEU A 176 32.61 6.80 -10.68
C LEU A 176 32.98 7.35 -12.06
N TYR A 177 32.46 6.70 -13.10
CA TYR A 177 32.63 7.06 -14.50
C TYR A 177 31.27 7.12 -15.19
N ILE A 178 31.14 8.04 -16.16
CA ILE A 178 29.96 8.19 -17.01
C ILE A 178 30.37 8.01 -18.47
N ALA A 179 29.51 7.36 -19.25
CA ALA A 179 29.64 7.22 -20.70
C ALA A 179 28.28 7.47 -21.37
N THR A 180 28.29 7.95 -22.60
CA THR A 180 27.06 8.23 -23.36
C THR A 180 27.11 7.63 -24.75
N ARG A 181 25.93 7.43 -25.34
CA ARG A 181 25.74 7.04 -26.74
C ARG A 181 24.62 7.89 -27.37
N PRO A 182 24.68 8.18 -28.68
CA PRO A 182 23.66 8.99 -29.35
C PRO A 182 22.33 8.25 -29.55
N ASP A 183 22.34 6.91 -29.59
CA ASP A 183 21.16 6.07 -29.79
C ASP A 183 21.44 4.62 -29.32
N LEU A 184 20.41 3.78 -29.21
CA LEU A 184 20.51 2.41 -28.70
C LEU A 184 21.38 1.45 -29.54
N ASN A 185 21.61 1.75 -30.82
CA ASN A 185 22.44 0.93 -31.72
C ASN A 185 23.91 1.38 -31.75
N SER A 186 24.20 2.53 -31.15
CA SER A 186 25.55 3.07 -31.06
C SER A 186 26.28 2.53 -29.80
N PRO A 187 27.59 2.26 -29.87
CA PRO A 187 28.37 1.86 -28.70
C PRO A 187 28.48 3.02 -27.70
N PHE A 188 28.63 2.69 -26.41
CA PHE A 188 28.96 3.70 -25.41
C PHE A 188 30.36 4.28 -25.67
N GLY A 189 30.47 5.61 -25.61
CA GLY A 189 31.70 6.36 -25.79
C GLY A 189 31.79 7.46 -24.73
N ASN A 190 32.23 8.67 -25.14
CA ASN A 190 32.22 9.90 -24.34
C ASN A 190 32.57 9.69 -22.85
N LEU A 191 33.58 8.87 -22.59
CA LEU A 191 33.95 8.45 -21.25
C LEU A 191 34.47 9.65 -20.46
N LYS A 192 33.89 9.88 -19.29
CA LYS A 192 34.32 10.92 -18.36
C LYS A 192 34.44 10.33 -16.95
N ASN A 193 35.58 10.57 -16.30
CA ASN A 193 35.70 10.41 -14.85
C ASN A 193 34.90 11.56 -14.19
N LEU A 194 33.98 11.24 -13.28
CA LEU A 194 33.18 12.21 -12.56
C LEU A 194 34.00 12.90 -11.46
N THR A 195 35.07 13.58 -11.83
CA THR A 195 36.02 14.21 -10.88
C THR A 195 35.37 15.28 -10.01
N GLU A 196 34.22 15.81 -10.40
CA GLU A 196 33.41 16.71 -9.57
C GLU A 196 32.78 16.00 -8.37
N LEU A 197 32.56 14.68 -8.45
CA LEU A 197 31.97 13.85 -7.39
C LEU A 197 33.02 12.96 -6.70
N ASN A 198 33.96 12.41 -7.47
CA ASN A 198 35.00 11.51 -6.97
C ASN A 198 35.92 12.22 -5.96
N THR A 199 36.13 11.55 -4.85
CA THR A 199 36.90 11.96 -3.69
C THR A 199 38.22 11.19 -3.62
N LEU A 200 38.95 11.31 -2.50
CA LEU A 200 40.13 10.46 -2.24
C LEU A 200 39.74 9.11 -1.62
N ALA A 201 38.46 8.92 -1.30
CA ALA A 201 37.91 7.73 -0.69
C ALA A 201 37.54 6.69 -1.77
N ASN A 202 36.81 5.63 -1.40
CA ASN A 202 36.16 4.73 -2.34
C ASN A 202 34.77 5.29 -2.67
N ASP A 203 34.56 5.68 -3.92
CA ASP A 203 33.26 6.10 -4.45
C ASP A 203 32.71 4.97 -5.35
N VAL A 204 31.58 4.39 -4.94
CA VAL A 204 31.07 3.10 -5.40
C VAL A 204 29.55 3.10 -5.55
N ASP A 205 29.00 2.01 -6.06
CA ASP A 205 27.57 1.72 -6.13
C ASP A 205 26.71 2.85 -6.77
N PRO A 206 27.05 3.35 -7.98
CA PRO A 206 26.32 4.47 -8.57
C PRO A 206 24.91 4.08 -9.02
N PHE A 207 23.99 5.02 -8.84
CA PHE A 207 22.63 4.97 -9.37
C PHE A 207 22.22 6.32 -9.95
N ILE A 208 22.01 6.38 -11.26
CA ILE A 208 21.52 7.58 -11.94
C ILE A 208 20.00 7.54 -12.02
N SER A 209 19.32 8.66 -11.72
CA SER A 209 17.87 8.75 -11.80
C SER A 209 17.39 8.57 -13.24
N PRO A 210 16.13 8.14 -13.45
CA PRO A 210 15.54 7.93 -14.78
C PRO A 210 15.72 9.12 -15.74
N ASP A 211 15.52 10.34 -15.23
CA ASP A 211 15.67 11.61 -15.94
C ASP A 211 17.13 12.05 -16.15
N GLY A 212 18.08 11.36 -15.53
CA GLY A 212 19.50 11.68 -15.58
C GLY A 212 19.91 12.91 -14.78
N LEU A 213 19.04 13.51 -13.98
CA LEU A 213 19.32 14.79 -13.28
C LEU A 213 19.83 14.62 -11.85
N SER A 214 19.69 13.43 -11.27
CA SER A 214 20.26 13.08 -9.96
C SER A 214 21.17 11.85 -10.07
N LEU A 215 22.32 11.90 -9.41
CA LEU A 215 23.18 10.74 -9.19
C LEU A 215 23.24 10.45 -7.70
N TYR A 216 22.89 9.23 -7.33
CA TYR A 216 23.10 8.66 -6.00
C TYR A 216 24.30 7.74 -6.07
N PHE A 217 25.11 7.72 -5.03
CA PHE A 217 26.27 6.83 -4.95
C PHE A 217 26.65 6.61 -3.50
N THR A 218 27.56 5.69 -3.25
CA THR A 218 28.05 5.38 -1.92
C THR A 218 29.51 5.78 -1.78
N SER A 219 29.88 6.36 -0.64
CA SER A 219 31.27 6.79 -0.38
C SER A 219 31.68 6.55 1.06
N ASP A 220 32.95 6.18 1.29
CA ASP A 220 33.54 5.95 2.63
C ASP A 220 34.41 7.12 3.15
N ILE A 221 34.17 8.35 2.67
CA ILE A 221 34.88 9.58 3.11
C ILE A 221 34.98 9.69 4.64
N ASN A 222 33.98 9.20 5.38
CA ASN A 222 33.89 9.26 6.84
C ASN A 222 34.11 7.89 7.53
N GLY A 223 34.76 6.94 6.87
CA GLY A 223 35.13 5.63 7.41
C GLY A 223 34.09 4.51 7.26
N TYR A 224 32.80 4.86 7.18
CA TYR A 224 31.72 3.96 6.77
C TYR A 224 31.21 4.36 5.38
N TYR A 225 30.80 3.37 4.58
CA TYR A 225 30.11 3.62 3.32
C TYR A 225 28.74 4.23 3.59
N ARG A 226 28.54 5.47 3.14
CA ARG A 226 27.28 6.24 3.25
C ARG A 226 26.75 6.67 1.89
N ILE A 227 25.46 6.97 1.82
CA ILE A 227 24.80 7.37 0.57
C ILE A 227 24.92 8.88 0.37
N TYR A 228 25.39 9.28 -0.79
CA TYR A 228 25.49 10.67 -1.23
C TYR A 228 24.65 10.88 -2.49
N LYS A 229 24.23 12.13 -2.71
CA LYS A 229 23.48 12.59 -3.89
C LYS A 229 24.19 13.79 -4.52
N ALA A 230 24.15 13.90 -5.84
CA ALA A 230 24.45 15.14 -6.54
C ALA A 230 23.41 15.38 -7.64
N THR A 231 23.10 16.65 -7.93
CA THR A 231 22.11 17.03 -8.93
C THR A 231 22.72 17.89 -10.04
N ARG A 232 22.05 17.96 -11.19
CA ARG A 232 22.37 18.87 -12.29
C ARG A 232 21.09 19.39 -12.94
N GLU A 233 21.18 20.57 -13.55
CA GLU A 233 20.04 21.22 -14.21
C GLU A 233 19.67 20.58 -15.56
N SER A 234 20.63 19.92 -16.22
CA SER A 234 20.40 19.22 -17.50
C SER A 234 21.46 18.14 -17.76
N SER A 235 21.23 17.30 -18.77
CA SER A 235 22.17 16.25 -19.17
C SER A 235 23.54 16.75 -19.66
N GLU A 236 23.62 18.01 -20.10
CA GLU A 236 24.83 18.65 -20.62
C GLU A 236 25.67 19.33 -19.54
N GLU A 237 25.07 19.60 -18.37
CA GLU A 237 25.73 20.26 -17.25
C GLU A 237 26.48 19.24 -16.37
N SER A 238 27.48 19.73 -15.64
CA SER A 238 28.17 18.91 -14.61
C SER A 238 27.28 18.77 -13.37
N PHE A 239 27.47 17.68 -12.64
CA PHE A 239 26.83 17.53 -11.33
C PHE A 239 27.35 18.58 -10.34
N GLY A 240 26.47 19.08 -9.50
CA GLY A 240 26.76 20.01 -8.42
C GLY A 240 27.49 19.36 -7.25
N ALA A 241 27.47 20.05 -6.10
CA ALA A 241 28.10 19.53 -4.88
C ALA A 241 27.42 18.25 -4.40
N ILE A 242 28.22 17.34 -3.83
CA ILE A 242 27.73 16.12 -3.18
C ILE A 242 27.02 16.48 -1.87
N GLU A 243 25.88 15.85 -1.63
CA GLU A 243 25.05 15.95 -0.44
C GLU A 243 25.02 14.59 0.26
N HIS A 244 25.37 14.52 1.54
CA HIS A 244 25.25 13.29 2.33
C HIS A 244 23.78 13.09 2.75
N LEU A 245 23.20 11.97 2.36
CA LEU A 245 21.84 11.60 2.76
C LEU A 245 21.83 10.91 4.13
N SER A 246 22.19 11.67 5.18
CA SER A 246 22.38 11.15 6.54
C SER A 246 21.14 10.50 7.14
N PHE A 247 19.95 10.76 6.59
CA PHE A 247 18.70 10.11 6.98
C PHE A 247 18.73 8.58 6.78
N PHE A 248 19.47 8.08 5.79
CA PHE A 248 19.59 6.64 5.51
C PHE A 248 20.70 5.96 6.32
N ASP A 249 21.41 6.70 7.16
CA ASP A 249 22.47 6.15 7.99
C ASP A 249 21.89 5.33 9.15
N THR A 250 22.69 4.39 9.65
CA THR A 250 22.47 3.76 10.95
C THR A 250 23.81 3.59 11.66
N TYR A 251 23.76 3.48 12.98
CA TYR A 251 24.96 3.36 13.82
C TYR A 251 25.74 2.07 13.47
N GLU A 252 27.05 2.18 13.23
CA GLU A 252 27.98 1.07 12.95
C GLU A 252 27.58 0.11 11.81
N ALA A 253 26.79 0.57 10.83
CA ALA A 253 26.50 -0.18 9.61
C ALA A 253 26.77 0.66 8.37
N ASN A 254 27.10 0.01 7.26
CA ASN A 254 27.23 0.64 5.95
C ASN A 254 25.85 0.81 5.30
N SER A 255 25.63 1.90 4.57
CA SER A 255 24.46 2.15 3.72
C SER A 255 24.91 2.19 2.26
N ARG A 256 24.55 1.16 1.48
CA ARG A 256 25.10 0.88 0.14
C ARG A 256 24.03 0.62 -0.91
N PHE A 257 24.44 0.55 -2.18
CA PHE A 257 23.56 0.19 -3.30
C PHE A 257 22.24 0.99 -3.37
N PRO A 258 22.30 2.34 -3.41
CA PRO A 258 21.10 3.16 -3.53
C PRO A 258 20.36 2.86 -4.83
N ALA A 259 19.02 2.86 -4.79
CA ALA A 259 18.18 2.76 -5.97
C ALA A 259 16.86 3.49 -5.75
N ILE A 260 16.57 4.48 -6.60
CA ILE A 260 15.31 5.23 -6.56
C ILE A 260 14.37 4.75 -7.65
N SER A 261 13.07 4.63 -7.33
CA SER A 261 12.03 4.22 -8.28
C SER A 261 11.85 5.22 -9.42
N SER A 262 11.23 4.75 -10.50
CA SER A 262 11.00 5.53 -11.71
C SER A 262 10.18 6.81 -11.47
N ASP A 263 9.26 6.78 -10.51
CA ASP A 263 8.42 7.89 -10.08
C ASP A 263 9.08 8.78 -9.01
N GLY A 264 10.28 8.42 -8.54
CA GLY A 264 11.01 9.15 -7.50
C GLY A 264 10.50 8.91 -6.07
N ASN A 265 9.43 8.14 -5.86
CA ASN A 265 8.73 8.08 -4.58
C ASN A 265 9.20 6.95 -3.65
N THR A 266 10.05 6.04 -4.12
CA THR A 266 10.54 4.90 -3.34
C THR A 266 12.05 4.80 -3.45
N PHE A 267 12.73 4.68 -2.32
CA PHE A 267 14.17 4.57 -2.21
C PHE A 267 14.55 3.24 -1.56
N TYR A 268 15.19 2.38 -2.33
CA TYR A 268 15.80 1.14 -1.85
C TYR A 268 17.29 1.36 -1.62
N PHE A 269 17.83 0.67 -0.62
CA PHE A 269 19.26 0.58 -0.37
C PHE A 269 19.55 -0.64 0.48
N CYS A 270 20.82 -0.98 0.67
CA CYS A 270 21.24 -2.05 1.56
C CYS A 270 21.84 -1.48 2.85
N ARG A 271 21.50 -2.08 3.99
CA ARG A 271 22.27 -1.92 5.23
C ARG A 271 23.17 -3.13 5.42
N GLU A 272 24.48 -2.93 5.52
CA GLU A 272 25.45 -3.99 5.81
C GLU A 272 25.99 -3.81 7.23
N LEU A 273 25.64 -4.73 8.13
CA LEU A 273 26.10 -4.70 9.52
C LEU A 273 27.52 -5.26 9.63
N GLU A 274 28.39 -4.61 10.41
CA GLU A 274 29.72 -5.14 10.71
C GLU A 274 29.62 -6.22 11.81
N GLY A 275 30.05 -7.45 11.49
CA GLY A 275 30.02 -8.61 12.39
C GLY A 275 30.77 -9.82 11.80
N GLU A 276 30.77 -10.98 12.48
CA GLU A 276 31.45 -12.20 11.99
C GLU A 276 30.84 -12.75 10.68
N VAL A 277 29.56 -12.44 10.42
CA VAL A 277 28.88 -12.67 9.14
C VAL A 277 28.36 -11.32 8.66
N VAL A 278 28.90 -10.83 7.54
CA VAL A 278 28.43 -9.60 6.90
C VAL A 278 27.12 -9.92 6.18
N SER A 279 25.99 -9.76 6.88
CA SER A 279 24.68 -9.77 6.23
C SER A 279 24.37 -8.38 5.69
N ALA A 280 23.91 -8.34 4.45
CA ALA A 280 23.38 -7.15 3.79
C ALA A 280 21.88 -7.34 3.64
N ASP A 281 21.10 -6.41 4.15
CA ASP A 281 19.64 -6.45 4.06
C ASP A 281 19.15 -5.30 3.20
N ILE A 282 18.15 -5.55 2.34
CA ILE A 282 17.49 -4.52 1.57
C ILE A 282 16.50 -3.78 2.47
N TYR A 283 16.65 -2.47 2.53
CA TYR A 283 15.74 -1.52 3.18
C TYR A 283 15.03 -0.69 2.12
N VAL A 284 13.82 -0.28 2.46
CA VAL A 284 13.00 0.61 1.65
C VAL A 284 12.53 1.79 2.50
N SER A 285 12.55 2.96 1.89
CA SER A 285 11.92 4.17 2.39
C SER A 285 11.06 4.76 1.27
N TYR A 286 9.97 5.39 1.64
CA TYR A 286 9.08 6.05 0.70
C TYR A 286 9.25 7.55 0.87
N ILE A 287 9.03 8.33 -0.19
CA ILE A 287 8.78 9.75 -0.02
C ILE A 287 7.48 9.82 0.78
N SER A 288 7.64 10.06 2.07
CA SER A 288 6.61 10.68 2.87
C SER A 288 6.53 12.09 2.31
N ASP A 289 5.49 12.38 1.54
CA ASP A 289 4.82 13.57 1.97
C ASP A 289 4.57 13.38 3.47
N THR A 290 4.99 14.29 4.33
CA THR A 290 4.44 14.33 5.68
C THR A 290 2.95 14.69 5.52
N PHE A 291 2.15 13.74 4.99
CA PHE A 291 0.72 13.76 5.00
C PHE A 291 0.33 12.89 6.17
N GLU A 292 -0.06 13.56 7.25
CA GLU A 292 -1.14 12.99 8.04
C GLU A 292 -2.26 12.61 7.05
N THR A 293 -2.67 11.35 7.05
CA THR A 293 -3.84 10.91 6.29
C THR A 293 -5.01 11.77 6.74
N LYS A 294 -5.62 12.46 5.78
CA LYS A 294 -6.72 13.37 6.08
C LYS A 294 -8.02 12.59 6.11
N THR A 295 -8.88 12.95 7.06
CA THR A 295 -10.29 12.58 6.98
C THR A 295 -11.05 13.81 6.53
N TYR A 296 -11.69 13.71 5.37
CA TYR A 296 -12.64 14.69 4.88
C TYR A 296 -14.04 14.33 5.36
N TYR A 297 -14.70 15.24 6.06
CA TYR A 297 -16.04 15.09 6.59
C TYR A 297 -17.06 15.61 5.60
N ILE A 298 -18.11 14.83 5.33
CA ILE A 298 -19.19 15.17 4.39
C ILE A 298 -20.51 15.17 5.16
N ASP A 299 -21.26 16.26 5.06
CA ASP A 299 -22.60 16.40 5.65
C ASP A 299 -23.50 17.16 4.66
N THR A 300 -24.41 16.45 4.00
CA THR A 300 -25.33 17.07 3.02
C THR A 300 -26.32 18.07 3.64
N ILE A 301 -26.53 18.04 4.95
CA ILE A 301 -27.52 18.89 5.64
C ILE A 301 -26.87 20.19 6.09
N ASN A 302 -25.68 20.11 6.70
CA ASN A 302 -25.02 21.26 7.32
C ASN A 302 -23.72 21.71 6.62
N GLY A 303 -23.20 20.91 5.68
CA GLY A 303 -21.95 21.18 4.97
C GLY A 303 -22.08 22.22 3.85
N ASP A 304 -20.93 22.67 3.36
CA ASP A 304 -20.80 23.57 2.20
C ASP A 304 -19.56 23.15 1.40
N ASP A 305 -19.68 23.02 0.08
CA ASP A 305 -18.55 22.65 -0.80
C ASP A 305 -17.48 23.74 -0.93
N LEU A 306 -17.72 24.93 -0.36
CA LEU A 306 -16.72 25.98 -0.18
C LEU A 306 -15.85 25.81 1.07
N ASN A 307 -16.18 24.87 1.97
CA ASN A 307 -15.39 24.58 3.16
C ASN A 307 -14.09 23.83 2.83
N ASP A 308 -13.29 23.49 3.84
CA ASP A 308 -12.06 22.68 3.68
C ASP A 308 -12.28 21.18 3.89
N GLY A 309 -13.42 20.78 4.47
CA GLY A 309 -13.78 19.40 4.76
C GLY A 309 -13.02 18.77 5.92
N LEU A 310 -12.20 19.51 6.68
CA LEU A 310 -11.25 18.91 7.64
C LEU A 310 -11.79 18.73 9.07
N SER A 311 -13.00 19.22 9.36
CA SER A 311 -13.72 18.94 10.61
C SER A 311 -15.22 18.80 10.37
N THR A 312 -15.94 18.42 11.41
CA THR A 312 -17.41 18.33 11.40
C THR A 312 -18.09 19.68 11.17
N GLU A 313 -17.48 20.78 11.62
CA GLU A 313 -17.99 22.14 11.46
C GLU A 313 -17.70 22.72 10.08
N THR A 314 -16.68 22.20 9.39
CA THR A 314 -16.27 22.63 8.05
C THR A 314 -16.43 21.51 7.02
N ALA A 315 -17.43 20.64 7.22
CA ALA A 315 -17.71 19.54 6.31
C ALA A 315 -18.08 20.04 4.90
N PHE A 316 -17.75 19.25 3.88
CA PHE A 316 -18.29 19.44 2.52
C PHE A 316 -19.76 19.05 2.46
N ALA A 317 -20.51 19.60 1.50
CA ALA A 317 -21.90 19.23 1.27
C ALA A 317 -22.03 17.94 0.43
N THR A 318 -21.11 17.73 -0.51
CA THR A 318 -21.15 16.61 -1.47
C THR A 318 -20.00 15.63 -1.28
N ILE A 319 -20.27 14.36 -1.54
CA ILE A 319 -19.29 13.29 -1.43
C ILE A 319 -18.26 13.41 -2.55
N GLN A 320 -18.68 13.78 -3.77
CA GLN A 320 -17.74 13.95 -4.87
C GLN A 320 -16.73 15.08 -4.60
N THR A 321 -17.11 16.17 -3.92
CA THR A 321 -16.16 17.22 -3.51
C THR A 321 -15.13 16.70 -2.51
N GLY A 322 -15.56 15.86 -1.55
CA GLY A 322 -14.67 15.13 -0.65
C GLY A 322 -13.69 14.23 -1.39
N ILE A 323 -14.18 13.43 -2.33
CA ILE A 323 -13.34 12.56 -3.17
C ILE A 323 -12.39 13.38 -4.02
N ASP A 324 -12.83 14.51 -4.59
CA ASP A 324 -12.00 15.37 -5.44
C ASP A 324 -10.86 16.02 -4.67
N SER A 325 -11.11 16.36 -3.40
CA SER A 325 -10.13 16.92 -2.46
C SER A 325 -9.16 15.88 -1.89
N ALA A 326 -9.61 14.63 -1.74
CA ALA A 326 -8.83 13.53 -1.20
C ALA A 326 -7.66 13.12 -2.11
N ARG A 327 -6.58 12.62 -1.50
CA ARG A 327 -5.45 11.96 -2.15
C ARG A 327 -5.44 10.49 -1.74
N ASP A 328 -4.63 9.67 -2.40
CA ASP A 328 -4.45 8.28 -1.99
C ASP A 328 -4.12 8.19 -0.49
N CYS A 329 -4.65 7.15 0.16
CA CYS A 329 -4.64 6.91 1.61
C CYS A 329 -5.53 7.83 2.47
N ASP A 330 -6.18 8.85 1.91
CA ASP A 330 -7.15 9.67 2.66
C ASP A 330 -8.49 8.92 2.87
N LYS A 331 -9.25 9.42 3.85
CA LYS A 331 -10.61 8.96 4.13
C LYS A 331 -11.63 10.05 3.80
N VAL A 332 -12.74 9.66 3.18
CA VAL A 332 -13.96 10.46 3.04
C VAL A 332 -15.00 9.86 3.97
N LEU A 333 -15.27 10.53 5.10
CA LEU A 333 -16.21 10.10 6.13
C LEU A 333 -17.55 10.84 5.97
N VAL A 334 -18.61 10.09 5.70
CA VAL A 334 -19.91 10.65 5.29
C VAL A 334 -20.94 10.53 6.41
N TYR A 335 -21.52 11.66 6.82
CA TYR A 335 -22.59 11.70 7.81
C TYR A 335 -23.93 11.22 7.24
N PRO A 336 -24.85 10.75 8.10
CA PRO A 336 -26.15 10.26 7.66
C PRO A 336 -26.91 11.37 6.92
N GLY A 337 -27.51 11.00 5.80
CA GLY A 337 -28.19 11.91 4.90
C GLY A 337 -28.47 11.24 3.56
N VAL A 338 -29.28 11.88 2.72
CA VAL A 338 -29.55 11.41 1.35
C VAL A 338 -28.71 12.23 0.39
N TYR A 339 -27.81 11.56 -0.32
CA TYR A 339 -26.89 12.16 -1.28
C TYR A 339 -27.33 11.78 -2.69
N THR A 340 -27.81 12.78 -3.43
CA THR A 340 -28.29 12.61 -4.81
C THR A 340 -27.24 13.03 -5.83
N GLU A 341 -26.25 12.17 -6.06
CA GLU A 341 -25.15 12.40 -6.99
C GLU A 341 -24.57 11.07 -7.52
N GLU A 342 -23.78 11.12 -8.60
CA GLU A 342 -22.91 9.99 -8.96
C GLU A 342 -21.52 10.24 -8.37
N ILE A 343 -21.06 9.32 -7.52
CA ILE A 343 -19.70 9.39 -6.97
C ILE A 343 -18.72 8.55 -7.82
N ARG A 344 -17.53 9.12 -8.06
CA ARG A 344 -16.45 8.53 -8.85
C ARG A 344 -15.13 8.66 -8.12
N PHE A 345 -14.45 7.53 -7.93
CA PHE A 345 -13.16 7.46 -7.22
C PHE A 345 -11.99 8.01 -8.03
N LYS A 346 -12.12 8.13 -9.36
CA LYS A 346 -11.10 8.73 -10.26
C LYS A 346 -9.71 8.07 -10.14
N GLY A 347 -9.67 6.76 -9.90
CA GLY A 347 -8.41 6.01 -9.77
C GLY A 347 -7.76 6.10 -8.39
N LYS A 348 -8.37 6.80 -7.43
CA LYS A 348 -7.78 7.06 -6.11
C LYS A 348 -7.90 5.86 -5.16
N ALA A 349 -6.83 5.57 -4.43
CA ALA A 349 -6.77 4.57 -3.37
C ALA A 349 -7.23 5.17 -2.03
N ILE A 350 -8.52 5.48 -1.92
CA ILE A 350 -9.14 6.13 -0.75
C ILE A 350 -10.21 5.26 -0.10
N THR A 351 -10.50 5.52 1.18
CA THR A 351 -11.67 4.95 1.84
C THR A 351 -12.83 5.94 1.84
N VAL A 352 -13.91 5.62 1.13
CA VAL A 352 -15.19 6.32 1.25
C VAL A 352 -16.10 5.48 2.15
N GLN A 353 -16.46 6.03 3.31
CA GLN A 353 -17.17 5.30 4.35
C GLN A 353 -18.25 6.17 5.00
N SER A 354 -19.44 5.63 5.23
CA SER A 354 -20.41 6.26 6.12
C SER A 354 -19.99 6.19 7.59
N THR A 355 -20.40 7.17 8.39
CA THR A 355 -20.39 7.08 9.86
C THR A 355 -21.27 5.92 10.36
N ALA A 356 -21.38 5.74 11.69
CA ALA A 356 -22.18 4.67 12.29
C ALA A 356 -23.65 4.70 11.81
N GLY A 357 -24.22 5.89 11.60
CA GLY A 357 -25.47 6.04 10.87
C GLY A 357 -25.20 5.94 9.36
N ALA A 358 -25.91 5.04 8.69
CA ALA A 358 -25.73 4.83 7.25
C ALA A 358 -26.25 6.02 6.44
N ALA A 359 -25.37 6.61 5.63
CA ALA A 359 -25.72 7.54 4.57
C ALA A 359 -26.37 6.78 3.40
N ILE A 360 -27.30 7.45 2.73
CA ILE A 360 -28.05 6.94 1.59
C ILE A 360 -27.50 7.57 0.32
N LEU A 361 -27.03 6.74 -0.60
CA LEU A 361 -26.68 7.12 -1.97
C LEU A 361 -27.86 6.80 -2.88
N GLU A 362 -28.32 7.77 -3.67
CA GLU A 362 -29.32 7.53 -4.70
C GLU A 362 -29.08 8.39 -5.94
N ASN A 363 -29.36 7.85 -7.12
CA ASN A 363 -29.29 8.64 -8.35
C ASN A 363 -30.39 8.16 -9.32
N PRO A 364 -31.63 8.67 -9.17
CA PRO A 364 -32.78 8.19 -9.94
C PRO A 364 -32.53 8.20 -11.44
N GLY A 365 -32.67 7.03 -12.07
CA GLY A 365 -32.46 6.82 -13.50
C GLY A 365 -31.01 6.82 -13.97
N ASN A 366 -30.04 6.92 -13.05
CA ASN A 366 -28.61 6.95 -13.34
C ASN A 366 -27.83 6.04 -12.37
N ILE A 367 -26.50 6.07 -12.48
CA ILE A 367 -25.57 5.27 -11.66
C ILE A 367 -25.27 6.03 -10.37
N ALA A 368 -25.34 5.38 -9.21
CA ALA A 368 -24.98 6.02 -7.93
C ALA A 368 -23.46 6.02 -7.70
N VAL A 369 -22.78 4.91 -7.96
CA VAL A 369 -21.32 4.79 -7.78
C VAL A 369 -20.64 4.23 -9.03
N SER A 370 -19.53 4.84 -9.44
CA SER A 370 -18.74 4.40 -10.59
C SER A 370 -17.25 4.20 -10.25
N PHE A 371 -16.71 3.03 -10.58
CA PHE A 371 -15.29 2.70 -10.61
C PHE A 371 -14.87 2.42 -12.06
N ARG A 372 -14.09 3.30 -12.68
CA ARG A 372 -13.83 3.27 -14.13
C ARG A 372 -12.44 3.74 -14.55
N SER A 373 -11.54 3.96 -13.59
CA SER A 373 -10.22 4.58 -13.83
C SER A 373 -9.06 3.74 -13.30
N GLY A 374 -9.23 2.42 -13.19
CA GLY A 374 -8.20 1.50 -12.70
C GLY A 374 -8.09 1.41 -11.17
N GLU A 375 -9.20 1.67 -10.45
CA GLU A 375 -9.26 1.54 -9.00
C GLU A 375 -8.96 0.10 -8.53
N GLY A 376 -8.12 -0.05 -7.50
CA GLY A 376 -7.73 -1.33 -6.90
C GLY A 376 -8.36 -1.58 -5.53
N LEU A 377 -7.90 -2.60 -4.80
CA LEU A 377 -8.46 -3.00 -3.50
C LEU A 377 -8.37 -1.90 -2.42
N ASP A 378 -7.43 -0.97 -2.57
CA ASP A 378 -7.27 0.17 -1.67
C ASP A 378 -8.30 1.30 -1.95
N SER A 379 -9.09 1.19 -3.02
CA SER A 379 -10.29 2.00 -3.26
C SER A 379 -11.49 1.36 -2.59
N VAL A 380 -11.81 1.82 -1.38
CA VAL A 380 -12.78 1.16 -0.48
C VAL A 380 -14.09 1.93 -0.43
N LEU A 381 -15.22 1.23 -0.62
CA LEU A 381 -16.57 1.73 -0.37
C LEU A 381 -17.26 0.88 0.71
N LYS A 382 -17.71 1.50 1.80
CA LYS A 382 -18.39 0.74 2.87
C LYS A 382 -19.39 1.49 3.73
N ASN A 383 -20.32 0.73 4.34
CA ASN A 383 -21.33 1.19 5.30
C ASN A 383 -22.41 2.12 4.72
N PHE A 384 -22.70 2.05 3.41
CA PHE A 384 -23.76 2.84 2.78
C PHE A 384 -25.01 2.02 2.51
N ILE A 385 -26.14 2.72 2.50
CA ILE A 385 -27.34 2.28 1.81
C ILE A 385 -27.28 2.84 0.39
N VAL A 386 -27.48 2.03 -0.63
CA VAL A 386 -27.52 2.48 -2.03
C VAL A 386 -28.85 2.08 -2.64
N ARG A 387 -29.66 3.07 -3.03
CA ARG A 387 -31.04 2.80 -3.47
C ARG A 387 -31.52 3.65 -4.63
N ASN A 388 -32.69 3.29 -5.16
CA ASN A 388 -33.46 4.07 -6.14
C ASN A 388 -32.66 4.51 -7.38
N SER A 389 -31.67 3.72 -7.80
CA SER A 389 -30.77 4.05 -8.91
C SER A 389 -30.97 3.09 -10.09
N SER A 390 -30.54 3.48 -11.30
CA SER A 390 -30.51 2.52 -12.41
C SER A 390 -29.48 1.42 -12.08
N THR A 391 -28.31 1.81 -11.62
CA THR A 391 -27.26 0.88 -11.17
C THR A 391 -26.69 1.40 -9.86
N ALA A 392 -26.66 0.56 -8.83
CA ALA A 392 -26.13 0.98 -7.53
C ALA A 392 -24.61 1.20 -7.62
N VAL A 393 -23.87 0.21 -8.13
CA VAL A 393 -22.43 0.32 -8.38
C VAL A 393 -22.07 -0.24 -9.75
N ALA A 394 -21.42 0.57 -10.57
CA ALA A 394 -20.90 0.14 -11.87
C ALA A 394 -19.37 0.13 -11.88
N ILE A 395 -18.78 -1.00 -12.25
CA ILE A 395 -17.35 -1.26 -12.17
C ILE A 395 -16.84 -1.65 -13.56
N VAL A 396 -15.86 -0.92 -14.09
CA VAL A 396 -15.33 -1.14 -15.45
C VAL A 396 -13.82 -1.11 -15.42
N GLY A 397 -13.19 -2.28 -15.65
CA GLY A 397 -11.72 -2.38 -15.67
C GLY A 397 -11.05 -2.09 -14.32
N SER A 398 -11.81 -2.16 -13.22
CA SER A 398 -11.38 -1.85 -11.86
C SER A 398 -11.73 -3.00 -10.91
N SER A 399 -11.04 -3.08 -9.77
CA SER A 399 -11.20 -4.13 -8.76
C SER A 399 -11.22 -3.55 -7.33
N PRO A 400 -12.23 -2.72 -6.99
CA PRO A 400 -12.34 -2.08 -5.67
C PRO A 400 -12.72 -3.07 -4.56
N ALA A 401 -12.54 -2.65 -3.30
CA ALA A 401 -13.09 -3.34 -2.14
C ALA A 401 -14.42 -2.71 -1.70
N ILE A 402 -15.48 -3.52 -1.65
CA ILE A 402 -16.84 -3.13 -1.34
C ILE A 402 -17.33 -3.98 -0.18
N SER A 403 -17.73 -3.35 0.92
CA SER A 403 -18.21 -4.12 2.08
C SER A 403 -19.29 -3.42 2.87
N ASN A 404 -20.11 -4.19 3.60
CA ASN A 404 -21.15 -3.66 4.49
C ASN A 404 -22.06 -2.68 3.76
N LEU A 405 -22.56 -3.03 2.57
CA LEU A 405 -23.54 -2.21 1.87
C LEU A 405 -24.94 -2.81 1.98
N THR A 406 -25.96 -1.96 2.06
CA THR A 406 -27.36 -2.34 1.83
C THR A 406 -27.79 -1.78 0.48
N VAL A 407 -27.85 -2.63 -0.54
CA VAL A 407 -28.13 -2.29 -1.94
C VAL A 407 -29.54 -2.71 -2.30
N VAL A 408 -30.45 -1.73 -2.36
CA VAL A 408 -31.89 -1.99 -2.35
C VAL A 408 -32.66 -1.14 -3.34
N ASP A 409 -33.75 -1.66 -3.90
CA ASP A 409 -34.66 -0.90 -4.76
C ASP A 409 -33.99 -0.26 -6.00
N ASN A 410 -32.92 -0.87 -6.52
CA ASN A 410 -32.26 -0.43 -7.77
C ASN A 410 -32.75 -1.28 -8.96
N GLN A 411 -32.47 -0.84 -10.20
CA GLN A 411 -32.66 -1.77 -11.32
C GLN A 411 -31.56 -2.84 -11.29
N TYR A 412 -30.31 -2.44 -11.13
CA TYR A 412 -29.16 -3.31 -10.96
C TYR A 412 -28.44 -3.00 -9.65
N GLY A 413 -28.04 -4.04 -8.90
CA GLY A 413 -27.19 -3.89 -7.72
C GLY A 413 -25.75 -3.52 -8.13
N ILE A 414 -24.86 -4.51 -8.24
CA ILE A 414 -23.48 -4.30 -8.67
C ILE A 414 -23.24 -4.94 -10.03
N GLU A 415 -22.66 -4.18 -10.96
CA GLU A 415 -22.28 -4.66 -12.28
C GLU A 415 -20.78 -4.52 -12.52
N ALA A 416 -20.14 -5.59 -12.99
CA ALA A 416 -18.73 -5.61 -13.33
C ALA A 416 -18.51 -5.87 -14.83
N TYR A 417 -17.70 -5.04 -15.47
CA TYR A 417 -17.41 -5.09 -16.90
C TYR A 417 -15.90 -5.01 -17.19
N ALA A 418 -15.52 -5.32 -18.42
CA ALA A 418 -14.15 -5.15 -18.93
C ALA A 418 -13.06 -5.83 -18.07
N GLY A 419 -13.34 -7.03 -17.55
CA GLY A 419 -12.39 -7.80 -16.75
C GLY A 419 -12.27 -7.38 -15.28
N ALA A 420 -13.16 -6.49 -14.80
CA ALA A 420 -13.26 -6.10 -13.40
C ALA A 420 -13.41 -7.31 -12.47
N LYS A 421 -12.72 -7.28 -11.33
CA LYS A 421 -12.77 -8.33 -10.28
C LYS A 421 -12.88 -7.68 -8.90
N PRO A 422 -14.01 -7.03 -8.59
CA PRO A 422 -14.20 -6.40 -7.29
C PRO A 422 -14.18 -7.42 -6.15
N ASP A 423 -13.71 -6.98 -4.99
CA ASP A 423 -13.88 -7.71 -3.74
C ASP A 423 -15.17 -7.25 -3.05
N ILE A 424 -16.18 -8.12 -2.96
CA ILE A 424 -17.50 -7.79 -2.40
C ILE A 424 -17.79 -8.72 -1.21
N SER A 425 -18.04 -8.15 -0.03
CA SER A 425 -18.40 -8.94 1.17
C SER A 425 -19.37 -8.24 2.12
N ASN A 426 -20.10 -9.00 2.93
CA ASN A 426 -20.97 -8.48 4.01
C ASN A 426 -22.08 -7.55 3.53
N CYS A 427 -22.54 -7.70 2.30
CA CYS A 427 -23.57 -6.84 1.71
C CYS A 427 -24.95 -7.48 1.81
N ILE A 428 -26.00 -6.67 1.76
CA ILE A 428 -27.37 -7.11 1.56
C ILE A 428 -27.85 -6.53 0.24
N PHE A 429 -28.30 -7.40 -0.66
CA PHE A 429 -28.95 -7.05 -1.92
C PHE A 429 -30.42 -7.46 -1.82
N TRP A 430 -31.33 -6.50 -1.93
CA TRP A 430 -32.75 -6.78 -1.77
C TRP A 430 -33.62 -5.93 -2.69
N ASN A 431 -34.64 -6.55 -3.27
CA ASN A 431 -35.60 -5.85 -4.15
C ASN A 431 -34.98 -5.11 -5.36
N ASN A 432 -33.78 -5.49 -5.83
CA ASN A 432 -33.28 -4.99 -7.11
C ASN A 432 -34.02 -5.69 -8.27
N THR A 433 -34.49 -4.92 -9.26
CA THR A 433 -35.50 -5.43 -10.22
C THR A 433 -34.94 -6.33 -11.30
N ASN A 434 -33.69 -6.11 -11.74
CA ASN A 434 -33.08 -6.85 -12.85
C ASN A 434 -32.06 -7.90 -12.37
N ASN A 435 -31.04 -7.49 -11.61
CA ASN A 435 -30.06 -8.41 -10.98
C ASN A 435 -29.49 -7.76 -9.72
N ASP A 436 -29.12 -8.59 -8.73
CA ASP A 436 -28.37 -8.12 -7.57
C ASP A 436 -26.88 -8.02 -7.93
N LEU A 437 -26.34 -9.04 -8.62
CA LEU A 437 -24.95 -9.09 -9.07
C LEU A 437 -24.84 -9.50 -10.54
N LEU A 438 -24.15 -8.68 -11.35
CA LEU A 438 -23.86 -8.99 -12.76
C LEU A 438 -22.36 -9.11 -13.00
N ALA A 439 -21.93 -10.28 -13.47
CA ALA A 439 -20.54 -10.61 -13.83
C ALA A 439 -19.50 -10.41 -12.70
N CYS A 440 -19.97 -10.39 -11.46
CA CYS A 440 -19.18 -10.44 -10.23
C CYS A 440 -19.84 -11.39 -9.23
N HIS A 441 -19.18 -11.63 -8.10
CA HIS A 441 -19.71 -12.45 -7.01
C HIS A 441 -19.38 -11.80 -5.67
N ALA A 442 -20.23 -12.04 -4.67
CA ALA A 442 -20.00 -11.63 -3.30
C ALA A 442 -19.70 -12.85 -2.41
N ARG A 443 -19.18 -12.60 -1.21
CA ARG A 443 -19.12 -13.57 -0.12
C ARG A 443 -19.79 -13.04 1.13
N TYR A 444 -20.26 -13.93 1.99
CA TYR A 444 -20.89 -13.61 3.26
C TYR A 444 -21.93 -12.48 3.11
N SER A 445 -22.78 -12.57 2.09
CA SER A 445 -23.75 -11.55 1.69
C SER A 445 -25.15 -12.14 1.50
N CYS A 446 -26.18 -11.32 1.66
CA CYS A 446 -27.56 -11.69 1.39
C CYS A 446 -27.94 -11.29 -0.05
N THR A 447 -28.21 -12.24 -0.94
CA THR A 447 -28.42 -11.96 -2.39
C THR A 447 -29.20 -13.09 -3.08
N LYS A 448 -29.96 -12.79 -4.14
CA LYS A 448 -30.70 -13.81 -4.91
C LYS A 448 -29.80 -14.87 -5.56
N GLU A 449 -28.53 -14.54 -5.77
CA GLU A 449 -27.50 -15.45 -6.29
C GLU A 449 -26.75 -16.20 -5.18
N ALA A 450 -27.33 -16.39 -3.98
CA ALA A 450 -26.64 -16.98 -2.82
C ALA A 450 -25.99 -18.35 -3.04
N GLY A 451 -26.40 -19.11 -4.07
CA GLY A 451 -25.72 -20.34 -4.48
C GLY A 451 -24.33 -20.14 -5.11
N ILE A 452 -23.93 -18.90 -5.36
CA ILE A 452 -22.64 -18.49 -5.92
C ILE A 452 -21.87 -17.71 -4.85
N GLY A 453 -20.68 -18.17 -4.49
CA GLY A 453 -19.84 -17.53 -3.46
C GLY A 453 -19.92 -18.19 -2.09
N GLU A 454 -18.96 -17.89 -1.23
CA GLU A 454 -18.85 -18.49 0.10
C GLU A 454 -19.77 -17.78 1.10
N GLY A 455 -20.54 -18.54 1.89
CA GLY A 455 -21.28 -18.02 3.04
C GLY A 455 -22.44 -17.05 2.73
N ASN A 456 -22.87 -16.97 1.47
CA ASN A 456 -24.02 -16.16 1.08
C ASN A 456 -25.34 -16.80 1.53
N ILE A 457 -26.36 -15.97 1.76
CA ILE A 457 -27.72 -16.38 2.10
C ILE A 457 -28.74 -15.69 1.16
N ASP A 458 -29.91 -16.28 0.98
CA ASP A 458 -31.02 -15.70 0.19
C ASP A 458 -32.30 -15.81 1.00
N THR A 459 -32.48 -14.86 1.90
CA THR A 459 -33.63 -14.83 2.80
C THR A 459 -34.01 -13.39 3.08
N ASP A 460 -35.27 -13.17 3.41
CA ASP A 460 -35.75 -11.83 3.75
C ASP A 460 -34.87 -11.19 4.84
N PRO A 461 -34.23 -10.04 4.57
CA PRO A 461 -33.42 -9.33 5.55
C PRO A 461 -34.22 -8.82 6.75
N LEU A 462 -35.56 -8.76 6.66
CA LEU A 462 -36.42 -8.29 7.74
C LEU A 462 -36.01 -6.87 8.20
N PHE A 463 -36.01 -5.93 7.25
CA PHE A 463 -35.84 -4.50 7.55
C PHE A 463 -37.04 -3.94 8.32
N VAL A 464 -36.80 -2.93 9.15
CA VAL A 464 -37.84 -2.30 9.98
C VAL A 464 -38.91 -1.61 9.14
N ASP A 465 -38.47 -0.65 8.31
CA ASP A 465 -39.36 0.21 7.54
C ASP A 465 -38.63 0.74 6.28
N PRO A 466 -38.37 -0.14 5.31
CA PRO A 466 -37.61 0.22 4.11
C PRO A 466 -38.31 1.31 3.28
N ASP A 467 -39.65 1.38 3.33
CA ASP A 467 -40.45 2.39 2.62
C ASP A 467 -40.14 3.82 3.13
N ASN A 468 -39.79 3.95 4.42
CA ASN A 468 -39.37 5.21 5.03
C ASN A 468 -37.85 5.35 5.20
N GLY A 469 -37.07 4.40 4.69
CA GLY A 469 -35.60 4.44 4.70
C GLY A 469 -34.94 3.88 5.96
N ASP A 470 -35.68 3.22 6.85
CA ASP A 470 -35.11 2.49 7.99
C ASP A 470 -34.78 1.04 7.59
N TYR A 471 -33.52 0.86 7.20
CA TYR A 471 -32.95 -0.44 6.81
C TYR A 471 -32.19 -1.13 7.95
N HIS A 472 -32.44 -0.76 9.23
CA HIS A 472 -31.95 -1.58 10.33
C HIS A 472 -32.59 -2.97 10.27
N LEU A 473 -31.86 -3.97 10.75
CA LEU A 473 -32.36 -5.34 10.84
C LEU A 473 -33.24 -5.48 12.09
N LEU A 474 -34.42 -6.10 11.97
CA LEU A 474 -35.24 -6.41 13.14
C LEU A 474 -34.48 -7.33 14.12
N SER A 475 -34.57 -7.06 15.42
CA SER A 475 -33.93 -7.88 16.46
C SER A 475 -34.78 -7.97 17.72
N LYS A 476 -34.98 -9.19 18.22
CA LYS A 476 -35.61 -9.40 19.54
C LYS A 476 -34.74 -8.95 20.72
N ARG A 477 -33.44 -8.78 20.53
CA ARG A 477 -32.49 -8.29 21.57
C ARG A 477 -32.26 -6.79 21.49
N GLY A 478 -32.47 -6.23 20.33
CA GLY A 478 -32.68 -4.81 20.16
C GLY A 478 -32.01 -4.29 18.91
N ARG A 479 -32.67 -3.35 18.26
CA ARG A 479 -32.13 -2.55 17.17
C ARG A 479 -32.07 -1.09 17.59
N TYR A 480 -31.15 -0.35 17.00
CA TYR A 480 -31.05 1.09 17.25
C TYR A 480 -32.18 1.83 16.52
N TRP A 481 -32.77 2.84 17.17
CA TRP A 481 -33.76 3.73 16.59
C TRP A 481 -33.22 5.17 16.58
N PRO A 482 -32.68 5.65 15.44
CA PRO A 482 -31.96 6.92 15.36
C PRO A 482 -32.79 8.15 15.77
N GLU A 483 -34.07 8.21 15.44
CA GLU A 483 -34.93 9.38 15.70
C GLU A 483 -35.15 9.65 17.19
N HIS A 484 -34.98 8.62 18.03
CA HIS A 484 -35.19 8.71 19.47
C HIS A 484 -33.94 8.39 20.29
N ASP A 485 -32.84 7.99 19.66
CA ASP A 485 -31.59 7.59 20.30
C ASP A 485 -31.80 6.50 21.38
N ILE A 486 -32.59 5.47 21.04
CA ILE A 486 -32.93 4.35 21.93
C ILE A 486 -32.81 3.01 21.23
N TRP A 487 -32.75 1.93 22.01
CA TRP A 487 -32.83 0.56 21.52
C TRP A 487 -34.27 0.03 21.65
N VAL A 488 -34.78 -0.58 20.59
CA VAL A 488 -36.15 -1.13 20.51
C VAL A 488 -36.09 -2.63 20.31
N LEU A 489 -36.93 -3.36 21.05
CA LEU A 489 -37.10 -4.81 20.88
C LEU A 489 -38.17 -5.10 19.84
N ASP A 490 -37.86 -6.01 18.91
CA ASP A 490 -38.80 -6.50 17.93
C ASP A 490 -39.31 -7.92 18.28
N ASN A 491 -40.30 -8.41 17.53
CA ASN A 491 -40.85 -9.76 17.73
C ASN A 491 -40.13 -10.84 16.91
N VAL A 492 -39.19 -10.45 16.06
CA VAL A 492 -38.42 -11.33 15.17
C VAL A 492 -36.98 -10.84 15.10
N THR A 493 -36.06 -11.76 14.83
CA THR A 493 -34.65 -11.45 14.61
C THR A 493 -34.33 -11.77 13.15
N SER A 494 -33.70 -10.81 12.49
CA SER A 494 -33.27 -10.94 11.10
C SER A 494 -32.30 -12.11 10.94
N PRO A 495 -32.45 -12.90 9.87
CA PRO A 495 -31.47 -13.92 9.51
C PRO A 495 -30.15 -13.34 8.97
N CYS A 496 -30.06 -12.02 8.74
CA CYS A 496 -28.81 -11.35 8.34
C CYS A 496 -27.92 -10.94 9.52
N ILE A 497 -28.42 -11.12 10.75
CA ILE A 497 -27.65 -10.91 11.99
C ILE A 497 -26.65 -12.06 12.18
N ASP A 498 -25.42 -11.74 12.58
CA ASP A 498 -24.29 -12.67 12.79
C ASP A 498 -23.92 -13.54 11.56
N CYS A 499 -24.19 -13.04 10.36
CA CYS A 499 -24.01 -13.83 9.13
C CYS A 499 -22.90 -13.32 8.20
N GLY A 500 -22.23 -12.22 8.52
CA GLY A 500 -21.12 -11.68 7.73
C GLY A 500 -19.85 -12.53 7.78
N ASP A 501 -18.72 -11.99 7.36
CA ASP A 501 -17.45 -12.72 7.24
C ASP A 501 -16.98 -13.19 8.62
N PRO A 502 -16.80 -14.50 8.84
CA PRO A 502 -16.35 -15.04 10.13
C PRO A 502 -14.92 -14.60 10.51
N ALA A 503 -14.13 -14.08 9.56
CA ALA A 503 -12.83 -13.50 9.83
C ALA A 503 -12.89 -12.00 10.20
N ALA A 504 -14.04 -11.35 10.01
CA ALA A 504 -14.20 -9.94 10.36
C ALA A 504 -14.34 -9.75 11.88
N ASP A 505 -13.66 -8.73 12.41
CA ASP A 505 -13.71 -8.37 13.82
C ASP A 505 -15.08 -7.77 14.19
N PRO A 506 -15.87 -8.43 15.08
CA PRO A 506 -17.20 -7.98 15.49
C PRO A 506 -17.18 -6.91 16.59
N SER A 507 -16.00 -6.49 17.09
CA SER A 507 -15.88 -5.52 18.19
C SER A 507 -16.52 -4.14 17.90
N GLY A 508 -16.80 -3.85 16.63
CA GLY A 508 -17.51 -2.64 16.22
C GLY A 508 -19.02 -2.68 16.50
N GLU A 509 -19.59 -3.85 16.80
CA GLU A 509 -21.03 -4.05 17.05
C GLU A 509 -21.35 -4.14 18.55
N PRO A 510 -22.56 -3.71 18.98
CA PRO A 510 -22.98 -3.80 20.38
C PRO A 510 -23.11 -5.25 20.83
N ILE A 511 -22.72 -5.51 22.08
CA ILE A 511 -22.94 -6.81 22.73
C ILE A 511 -24.42 -6.93 23.10
N PRO A 512 -25.05 -8.11 22.91
CA PRO A 512 -24.51 -9.32 22.27
C PRO A 512 -24.38 -9.19 20.74
N ASN A 513 -23.26 -9.63 20.18
CA ASN A 513 -22.94 -9.55 18.73
C ASN A 513 -22.60 -10.91 18.10
N GLY A 514 -22.96 -12.01 18.77
CA GLY A 514 -22.79 -13.37 18.24
C GLY A 514 -21.36 -13.78 17.85
N ALA A 515 -20.35 -13.00 18.23
CA ALA A 515 -18.96 -13.12 17.77
C ALA A 515 -18.79 -13.07 16.23
N ARG A 516 -19.75 -12.49 15.50
CA ARG A 516 -19.72 -12.39 14.04
C ARG A 516 -20.50 -11.17 13.59
N ILE A 517 -19.96 -10.39 12.67
CA ILE A 517 -20.65 -9.16 12.23
C ILE A 517 -21.96 -9.46 11.52
N ASN A 518 -22.89 -8.52 11.62
CA ASN A 518 -24.09 -8.46 10.79
C ASN A 518 -23.73 -8.14 9.34
N MET A 519 -24.55 -8.61 8.40
CA MET A 519 -24.50 -8.14 7.01
C MET A 519 -25.17 -6.75 6.87
N GLY A 520 -24.78 -6.00 5.84
CA GLY A 520 -25.45 -4.76 5.44
C GLY A 520 -24.80 -3.48 5.98
N ALA A 521 -25.43 -2.33 5.71
CA ALA A 521 -24.91 -0.99 5.95
C ALA A 521 -24.45 -0.74 7.39
N TYR A 522 -25.17 -1.30 8.37
CA TYR A 522 -24.88 -1.12 9.79
C TYR A 522 -23.89 -2.16 10.35
N GLY A 523 -23.50 -3.17 9.56
CA GLY A 523 -22.53 -4.18 9.97
C GLY A 523 -21.21 -3.56 10.41
N ARG A 524 -20.66 -4.07 11.52
CA ARG A 524 -19.44 -3.56 12.18
C ARG A 524 -19.54 -2.09 12.62
N THR A 525 -20.74 -1.64 13.00
CA THR A 525 -20.97 -0.31 13.57
C THR A 525 -21.67 -0.37 14.92
N PRO A 526 -21.53 0.67 15.77
CA PRO A 526 -22.25 0.75 17.04
C PRO A 526 -23.78 0.75 16.93
N TYR A 527 -24.32 0.92 15.72
CA TYR A 527 -25.78 0.91 15.46
C TYR A 527 -26.25 -0.38 14.79
N ALA A 528 -25.38 -1.39 14.70
CA ALA A 528 -25.77 -2.75 14.31
C ALA A 528 -26.81 -3.33 15.29
N SER A 529 -27.81 -4.05 14.78
CA SER A 529 -28.81 -4.73 15.60
C SER A 529 -28.17 -5.87 16.42
N MET A 530 -28.57 -6.03 17.67
CA MET A 530 -27.99 -7.02 18.59
C MET A 530 -28.39 -8.45 18.23
N SER A 531 -27.48 -9.37 18.49
CA SER A 531 -27.62 -10.82 18.35
C SER A 531 -28.54 -11.43 19.39
N GLU A 532 -29.24 -12.52 19.05
CA GLU A 532 -29.88 -13.40 20.05
C GLU A 532 -28.88 -14.31 20.77
N MET A 533 -27.69 -14.54 20.19
CA MET A 533 -26.62 -15.35 20.79
C MET A 533 -25.81 -14.55 21.81
N LEU A 534 -26.02 -14.92 23.07
CA LEU A 534 -25.17 -14.51 24.19
C LEU A 534 -23.91 -15.39 24.19
N TRP A 535 -22.85 -15.05 23.44
CA TRP A 535 -21.55 -15.70 23.70
C TRP A 535 -20.90 -15.04 24.92
N PHE A 536 -21.42 -15.36 26.09
CA PHE A 536 -20.64 -15.40 27.31
C PHE A 536 -21.18 -16.58 28.12
N ASP A 537 -20.41 -17.68 28.20
CA ASP A 537 -20.69 -18.78 29.14
C ASP A 537 -20.80 -18.29 30.61
N ALA A 538 -20.42 -17.04 30.87
CA ALA A 538 -20.46 -16.37 32.16
C ALA A 538 -21.66 -15.42 32.38
N ASP A 539 -22.46 -15.07 31.35
CA ASP A 539 -23.71 -14.32 31.50
C ASP A 539 -24.87 -15.32 31.67
N VAL A 540 -25.00 -15.84 32.88
CA VAL A 540 -25.89 -16.95 33.21
C VAL A 540 -27.35 -16.48 33.34
N ASN A 541 -27.55 -15.19 33.63
CA ASN A 541 -28.85 -14.59 33.84
C ASN A 541 -29.44 -13.96 32.56
N GLY A 542 -28.60 -13.65 31.56
CA GLY A 542 -28.98 -13.22 30.22
C GLY A 542 -29.30 -11.73 30.09
N ASP A 543 -28.79 -10.90 30.99
CA ASP A 543 -28.94 -9.44 31.03
C ASP A 543 -27.88 -8.68 30.23
N GLY A 544 -26.90 -9.38 29.65
CA GLY A 544 -25.86 -8.80 28.81
C GLY A 544 -24.68 -8.21 29.59
N VAL A 545 -24.62 -8.37 30.91
CA VAL A 545 -23.53 -7.89 31.77
C VAL A 545 -23.00 -9.04 32.62
N VAL A 546 -21.76 -9.48 32.39
CA VAL A 546 -21.11 -10.46 33.27
C VAL A 546 -20.76 -9.80 34.61
N ASP A 547 -21.59 -10.01 35.63
CA ASP A 547 -21.39 -9.45 36.96
C ASP A 547 -21.69 -10.45 38.10
N LEU A 548 -21.79 -9.94 39.33
CA LEU A 548 -22.01 -10.78 40.50
C LEU A 548 -23.36 -11.50 40.45
N SER A 549 -24.34 -10.97 39.72
CA SER A 549 -25.67 -11.52 39.56
C SER A 549 -25.63 -12.84 38.79
N ASP A 550 -24.78 -12.96 37.77
CA ASP A 550 -24.57 -14.22 37.05
C ASP A 550 -23.90 -15.29 37.92
N MET A 551 -22.95 -14.87 38.74
CA MET A 551 -22.30 -15.75 39.69
C MET A 551 -23.30 -16.26 40.73
N MET A 552 -24.24 -15.42 41.18
CA MET A 552 -25.29 -15.82 42.11
C MET A 552 -26.27 -16.81 41.46
N GLU A 553 -26.71 -16.55 40.24
CA GLU A 553 -27.58 -17.46 39.46
C GLU A 553 -26.90 -18.82 39.21
N LEU A 554 -25.59 -18.82 38.90
CA LEU A 554 -24.81 -20.05 38.75
C LEU A 554 -24.71 -20.84 40.07
N ILE A 555 -24.52 -20.15 41.19
CA ILE A 555 -24.46 -20.76 42.52
C ILE A 555 -25.82 -21.35 42.91
N GLU A 556 -26.93 -20.65 42.67
CA GLU A 556 -28.27 -21.15 42.95
C GLU A 556 -28.57 -22.42 42.13
N ARG A 557 -28.30 -22.41 40.82
CA ARG A 557 -28.45 -23.59 39.96
C ARG A 557 -27.58 -24.76 40.41
N TRP A 558 -26.37 -24.48 40.91
CA TRP A 558 -25.47 -25.51 41.43
C TRP A 558 -25.97 -26.10 42.76
N LEU A 559 -26.50 -25.28 43.67
CA LEU A 559 -27.06 -25.72 44.95
C LEU A 559 -28.34 -26.56 44.75
N ASP A 560 -29.20 -26.17 43.82
CA ASP A 560 -30.40 -26.93 43.44
C ASP A 560 -30.02 -28.27 42.81
N ALA A 561 -29.03 -28.28 41.89
CA ALA A 561 -28.55 -29.51 41.26
C ALA A 561 -27.83 -30.45 42.24
N ALA A 562 -27.17 -29.92 43.26
CA ALA A 562 -26.54 -30.69 44.32
C ALA A 562 -27.55 -31.24 45.36
N GLY A 563 -28.82 -30.79 45.33
CA GLY A 563 -29.85 -31.16 46.29
C GLY A 563 -29.62 -30.57 47.68
N TRP A 564 -28.98 -29.41 47.76
CA TRP A 564 -28.62 -28.74 49.02
C TRP A 564 -29.59 -27.60 49.37
N SER A 565 -30.70 -27.49 48.64
CA SER A 565 -31.80 -26.56 48.91
C SER A 565 -32.83 -27.21 49.86
N GLU A 566 -32.48 -27.33 51.14
CA GLU A 566 -33.44 -27.36 52.27
C GLU A 566 -32.99 -26.40 53.38
#